data_AF-A0A661KS05-F1
#
_entry.id   AF-A0A661KS05-F1
#
_cell.length_a   1.000
_cell.length_b   1.000
_cell.length_c   1.000
_cell.angle_alpha   90.00
_cell.angle_beta   90.00
_cell.angle_gamma   90.00
#
_symmetry.space_group_name_H-M   'P 1'
#
loop_
_entity.id
_entity.type
_entity.pdbx_description
1 polymer ?
#
loop_
_entity_poly.entity_id
_entity_poly.type
_entity_poly.pdbx_seq_one_letter_code
_entity_poly.pdbx_strand_id
1 'polypeptide(L)'
;MKAAFKLDKRRKKEKRSIFLGEPVVDPSLLEDLEKVSEPVDHTFVPDPFQTDALKFIKDYDVLVCAPTGAGKTWIAIQAIHMYLQQGKRIWYASPLKALSNSIYTQFIQEFGPYKCGIITGDRKENPEAPIIVGTTEILRNQLYDVMHQGTSLEADLIIMDEAHYMSDPERGVVWEETLIYTPPRVRLLLLSATISNAEEIADWLKEIRGTEVKIVKSEKRPVPLRLISILPDGSL
;
A
#
# COMPACT_ATOMS: atom_id res chain seq x y z
N MET A 1 -46.70 53.36 -24.32
CA MET A 1 -47.72 52.38 -23.90
C MET A 1 -47.08 50.99 -23.94
N LYS A 2 -47.16 50.24 -22.83
CA LYS A 2 -46.45 48.98 -22.56
C LYS A 2 -46.83 47.85 -23.54
N ALA A 3 -45.88 47.01 -23.94
CA ALA A 3 -46.10 45.57 -24.10
C ALA A 3 -44.77 44.80 -24.02
N ALA A 4 -44.74 43.84 -23.11
CA ALA A 4 -43.57 43.11 -22.66
C ALA A 4 -43.20 41.94 -23.59
N PHE A 5 -41.90 41.76 -23.82
CA PHE A 5 -41.31 40.52 -24.34
C PHE A 5 -41.59 39.38 -23.35
N LYS A 6 -42.40 38.40 -23.75
CA LYS A 6 -42.62 37.18 -22.97
C LYS A 6 -41.49 36.19 -23.27
N LEU A 7 -40.71 35.90 -22.24
CA LEU A 7 -39.61 34.94 -22.26
C LEU A 7 -40.06 33.53 -22.67
N ASP A 8 -39.19 32.91 -23.45
CA ASP A 8 -39.22 31.54 -23.91
C ASP A 8 -39.20 30.54 -22.74
N LYS A 9 -40.02 29.49 -22.87
CA LYS A 9 -40.30 28.51 -21.82
C LYS A 9 -39.11 27.56 -21.63
N ARG A 10 -38.33 27.78 -20.57
CA ARG A 10 -37.39 26.77 -20.03
C ARG A 10 -38.14 25.45 -19.77
N ARG A 11 -37.86 24.41 -20.56
CA ARG A 11 -38.25 23.01 -20.27
C ARG A 11 -37.66 22.61 -18.91
N LYS A 12 -38.50 22.52 -17.87
CA LYS A 12 -38.15 21.84 -16.62
C LYS A 12 -37.86 20.38 -16.96
N LYS A 13 -36.61 19.93 -16.78
CA LYS A 13 -36.29 18.50 -16.67
C LYS A 13 -37.00 18.00 -15.41
N GLU A 14 -38.08 17.25 -15.59
CA GLU A 14 -38.65 16.44 -14.51
C GLU A 14 -37.57 15.46 -14.04
N LYS A 15 -37.10 15.63 -12.81
CA LYS A 15 -36.39 14.57 -12.10
C LYS A 15 -37.39 13.44 -11.92
N ARG A 16 -37.32 12.40 -12.76
CA ARG A 16 -37.92 11.11 -12.42
C ARG A 16 -37.23 10.64 -11.14
N SER A 17 -37.87 10.84 -9.99
CA SER A 17 -37.51 10.09 -8.80
C SER A 17 -37.82 8.64 -9.11
N ILE A 18 -36.79 7.83 -9.31
CA ILE A 18 -36.96 6.38 -9.25
C ILE A 18 -37.38 6.12 -7.81
N PHE A 19 -38.67 5.84 -7.62
CA PHE A 19 -39.20 5.41 -6.34
C PHE A 19 -38.69 3.98 -6.18
N LEU A 20 -37.47 3.84 -5.64
CA LEU A 20 -37.05 2.58 -5.05
C LEU A 20 -37.99 2.39 -3.85
N GLY A 21 -38.70 1.26 -3.80
CA GLY A 21 -39.50 0.91 -2.63
C GLY A 21 -38.62 0.85 -1.37
N GLU A 22 -39.21 0.57 -0.21
CA GLU A 22 -38.38 0.20 0.94
C GLU A 22 -37.50 -1.00 0.56
N PRO A 23 -36.17 -0.93 0.78
CA PRO A 23 -35.28 -2.00 0.36
C PRO A 23 -35.67 -3.29 1.09
N VAL A 24 -36.06 -4.29 0.32
CA VAL A 24 -36.41 -5.61 0.84
C VAL A 24 -35.14 -6.43 0.92
N VAL A 25 -34.71 -6.76 2.13
CA VAL A 25 -33.58 -7.66 2.34
C VAL A 25 -34.05 -9.08 2.05
N ASP A 26 -33.41 -9.78 1.11
CA ASP A 26 -33.66 -11.22 0.96
C ASP A 26 -33.41 -11.91 2.32
N PRO A 27 -34.38 -12.68 2.86
CA PRO A 27 -34.23 -13.35 4.15
C PRO A 27 -32.98 -14.24 4.25
N SER A 28 -32.47 -14.75 3.12
CA SER A 28 -31.22 -15.52 3.06
C SER A 28 -29.97 -14.70 3.40
N LEU A 29 -30.04 -13.36 3.29
CA LEU A 29 -28.96 -12.45 3.66
C LEU A 29 -28.98 -12.06 5.14
N LEU A 30 -30.09 -12.29 5.86
CA LEU A 30 -30.21 -11.88 7.27
C LEU A 30 -29.16 -12.59 8.15
N GLU A 31 -28.95 -13.90 7.95
CA GLU A 31 -27.91 -14.64 8.68
C GLU A 31 -26.50 -14.11 8.40
N ASP A 32 -26.27 -13.59 7.20
CA ASP A 32 -24.97 -13.09 6.77
C ASP A 32 -24.71 -11.67 7.28
N LEU A 33 -25.76 -10.85 7.35
CA LEU A 33 -25.73 -9.52 7.96
C LEU A 33 -25.61 -9.59 9.49
N GLU A 34 -26.26 -10.54 10.14
CA GLU A 34 -26.12 -10.78 11.59
C GLU A 34 -24.70 -11.20 11.99
N LYS A 35 -23.97 -11.86 11.07
CA LYS A 35 -22.55 -12.23 11.27
C LYS A 35 -21.59 -11.05 11.09
N VAL A 36 -22.06 -9.89 10.59
CA VAL A 36 -21.28 -8.64 10.56
C VAL A 36 -21.39 -7.99 11.94
N SER A 37 -20.74 -8.58 12.93
CA SER A 37 -20.62 -8.01 14.27
C SER A 37 -19.32 -7.21 14.41
N GLU A 38 -19.28 -6.29 15.38
CA GLU A 38 -18.01 -5.69 15.78
C GLU A 38 -17.03 -6.80 16.22
N PRO A 39 -15.77 -6.77 15.76
CA PRO A 39 -14.79 -7.74 16.19
C PRO A 39 -14.56 -7.62 17.69
N VAL A 40 -14.53 -8.76 18.38
CA VAL A 40 -14.24 -8.82 19.81
C VAL A 40 -12.78 -8.42 20.04
N ASP A 41 -12.54 -7.48 20.96
CA ASP A 41 -11.21 -7.03 21.32
C ASP A 41 -10.41 -8.21 21.92
N HIS A 42 -9.31 -8.55 21.28
CA HIS A 42 -8.43 -9.64 21.70
C HIS A 42 -6.98 -9.23 21.47
N THR A 43 -6.08 -9.84 22.24
CA THR A 43 -4.65 -9.60 22.07
C THR A 43 -4.23 -9.99 20.67
N PHE A 44 -3.64 -9.04 19.94
CA PHE A 44 -3.14 -9.27 18.60
C PHE A 44 -2.06 -10.37 18.61
N VAL A 45 -2.24 -11.38 17.76
CA VAL A 45 -1.26 -12.43 17.50
C VAL A 45 -0.91 -12.38 16.01
N PRO A 46 0.37 -12.24 15.64
CA PRO A 46 0.73 -12.19 14.23
C PRO A 46 0.52 -13.54 13.56
N ASP A 47 0.06 -13.49 12.31
CA ASP A 47 -0.07 -14.67 11.47
C ASP A 47 1.32 -15.27 11.13
N PRO A 48 1.40 -16.58 10.87
CA PRO A 48 2.68 -17.25 10.55
C PRO A 48 3.46 -16.56 9.43
N PHE A 49 2.79 -16.15 8.35
CA PHE A 49 3.44 -15.48 7.22
C PHE A 49 4.10 -14.15 7.64
N GLN A 50 3.52 -13.42 8.59
CA GLN A 50 4.10 -12.18 9.09
C GLN A 50 5.39 -12.47 9.85
N THR A 51 5.41 -13.51 10.69
CA THR A 51 6.62 -13.92 11.42
C THR A 51 7.70 -14.49 10.50
N ASP A 52 7.33 -15.23 9.46
CA ASP A 52 8.26 -15.76 8.46
C ASP A 52 8.93 -14.64 7.67
N ALA A 53 8.18 -13.61 7.26
CA ALA A 53 8.74 -12.45 6.59
C ALA A 53 9.80 -11.74 7.44
N LEU A 54 9.54 -11.55 8.74
CA LEU A 54 10.51 -10.95 9.67
C LEU A 54 11.73 -11.83 9.94
N LYS A 55 11.57 -13.15 9.85
CA LYS A 55 12.70 -14.08 9.94
C LYS A 55 13.58 -13.96 8.69
N PHE A 56 13.00 -13.94 7.50
CA PHE A 56 13.76 -13.90 6.25
C PHE A 56 14.44 -12.56 6.00
N ILE A 57 13.82 -11.42 6.34
CA ILE A 57 14.35 -10.08 6.03
C ILE A 57 15.70 -9.78 6.71
N LYS A 58 16.10 -10.58 7.71
CA LYS A 58 17.42 -10.48 8.35
C LYS A 58 18.56 -10.79 7.38
N ASP A 59 18.36 -11.78 6.52
CA ASP A 59 19.42 -12.38 5.69
C ASP A 59 19.12 -12.34 4.18
N TYR A 60 17.87 -12.09 3.80
CA TYR A 60 17.37 -12.18 2.43
C TYR A 60 16.55 -10.95 2.07
N ASP A 61 16.46 -10.67 0.76
CA ASP A 61 15.38 -9.81 0.26
C ASP A 61 14.07 -10.58 0.36
N VAL A 62 12.95 -9.91 0.62
CA VAL A 62 11.67 -10.58 0.88
C VAL A 62 10.56 -10.00 0.01
N LEU A 63 9.83 -10.87 -0.67
CA LEU A 63 8.59 -10.54 -1.39
C LEU A 63 7.40 -11.14 -0.63
N VAL A 64 6.58 -10.29 -0.04
CA VAL A 64 5.35 -10.68 0.66
C VAL A 64 4.15 -10.51 -0.27
N CYS A 65 3.46 -11.60 -0.58
CA CYS A 65 2.23 -11.62 -1.36
C CYS A 65 1.06 -12.00 -0.46
N ALA A 66 0.24 -11.01 -0.06
CA ALA A 66 -0.93 -11.25 0.79
C ALA A 66 -2.06 -10.28 0.45
N PRO A 67 -3.35 -10.66 0.62
CA PRO A 67 -4.48 -9.77 0.37
C PRO A 67 -4.38 -8.42 1.07
N THR A 68 -5.00 -7.39 0.50
CA THR A 68 -5.18 -6.11 1.19
C THR A 68 -5.98 -6.33 2.47
N GLY A 69 -5.59 -5.65 3.55
CA GLY A 69 -6.16 -5.89 4.88
C GLY A 69 -5.57 -7.09 5.63
N ALA A 70 -4.61 -7.85 5.06
CA ALA A 70 -3.94 -8.95 5.75
C ALA A 70 -2.90 -8.52 6.80
N GLY A 71 -2.78 -7.22 7.09
CA GLY A 71 -1.80 -6.73 8.08
C GLY A 71 -0.35 -6.67 7.57
N LYS A 72 -0.11 -6.49 6.27
CA LYS A 72 1.25 -6.31 5.71
C LYS A 72 2.01 -5.14 6.35
N THR A 73 1.30 -4.06 6.70
CA THR A 73 1.87 -2.90 7.40
C THR A 73 2.49 -3.27 8.74
N TRP A 74 1.97 -4.30 9.44
CA TRP A 74 2.58 -4.78 10.68
C TRP A 74 3.99 -5.33 10.42
N ILE A 75 4.20 -6.07 9.31
CA ILE A 75 5.52 -6.57 8.92
C ILE A 75 6.48 -5.40 8.70
N ALA A 76 6.04 -4.34 8.00
CA ALA A 76 6.86 -3.15 7.80
C ALA A 76 7.27 -2.50 9.13
N ILE A 77 6.32 -2.30 10.05
CA ILE A 77 6.57 -1.68 11.35
C ILE A 77 7.58 -2.50 12.17
N GLN A 78 7.41 -3.83 12.22
CA GLN A 78 8.32 -4.69 12.97
C GLN A 78 9.72 -4.75 12.33
N ALA A 79 9.80 -4.77 10.99
CA ALA A 79 11.08 -4.69 10.28
C ALA A 79 11.80 -3.36 10.57
N ILE A 80 11.07 -2.24 10.59
CA ILE A 80 11.60 -0.93 10.97
C ILE A 80 12.13 -0.96 12.41
N HIS A 81 11.37 -1.48 13.38
CA HIS A 81 11.85 -1.63 14.77
C HIS A 81 13.16 -2.40 14.84
N MET A 82 13.25 -3.55 14.16
CA MET A 82 14.44 -4.39 14.13
C MET A 82 15.67 -3.66 13.57
N TYR A 83 15.49 -2.86 12.52
CA TYR A 83 16.57 -2.10 11.88
C TYR A 83 16.96 -0.87 12.70
N LEU A 84 16.00 -0.13 13.24
CA LEU A 84 16.26 1.01 14.10
C LEU A 84 17.04 0.64 15.37
N GLN A 85 16.74 -0.51 15.98
CA GLN A 85 17.49 -1.02 17.12
C GLN A 85 18.98 -1.27 16.81
N GLN A 86 19.33 -1.46 15.54
CA GLN A 86 20.70 -1.63 15.06
C GLN A 86 21.33 -0.29 14.61
N GLY A 87 20.64 0.84 14.78
CA GLY A 87 21.09 2.14 14.29
C GLY A 87 21.03 2.30 12.77
N LYS A 88 20.27 1.43 12.08
CA LYS A 88 20.13 1.43 10.62
C LYS A 88 19.06 2.41 10.14
N ARG A 89 19.17 2.81 8.87
CA ARG A 89 18.26 3.76 8.20
C ARG A 89 17.29 3.03 7.28
N ILE A 90 16.06 3.52 7.19
CA ILE A 90 14.96 2.90 6.47
C ILE A 90 14.32 3.89 5.51
N TRP A 91 14.02 3.41 4.30
CA TRP A 91 13.16 4.11 3.36
C TRP A 91 11.87 3.32 3.12
N TYR A 92 10.71 3.96 3.28
CA TYR A 92 9.40 3.42 2.92
C TYR A 92 8.87 4.13 1.68
N ALA A 93 8.72 3.40 0.58
CA ALA A 93 8.19 3.89 -0.67
C ALA A 93 6.77 3.37 -0.90
N SER A 94 5.87 4.27 -1.26
CA SER A 94 4.49 3.95 -1.66
C SER A 94 4.18 4.57 -3.04
N PRO A 95 3.31 3.97 -3.87
CA PRO A 95 3.03 4.46 -5.22
C PRO A 95 2.16 5.73 -5.25
N LEU A 96 1.53 6.10 -4.13
CA LEU A 96 0.60 7.22 -4.07
C LEU A 96 0.94 8.16 -2.92
N LYS A 97 0.93 9.47 -3.21
CA LYS A 97 1.15 10.53 -2.21
C LYS A 97 0.19 10.44 -1.02
N ALA A 98 -1.08 10.11 -1.26
CA ALA A 98 -2.07 9.97 -0.21
C ALA A 98 -1.69 8.85 0.77
N LEU A 99 -1.29 7.68 0.24
CA LEU A 99 -0.82 6.55 1.03
C LEU A 99 0.47 6.89 1.79
N SER A 100 1.41 7.61 1.16
CA SER A 100 2.62 8.10 1.82
C SER A 100 2.31 9.03 3.01
N ASN A 101 1.29 9.89 2.91
CA ASN A 101 0.88 10.73 4.03
C ASN A 101 0.20 9.94 5.17
N SER A 102 -0.64 8.95 4.83
CA SER A 102 -1.27 8.08 5.81
C SER A 102 -0.24 7.28 6.58
N ILE A 103 0.71 6.64 5.88
CA ILE A 103 1.75 5.83 6.53
C ILE A 103 2.73 6.69 7.34
N TYR A 104 3.08 7.89 6.86
CA TYR A 104 3.89 8.84 7.63
C TYR A 104 3.23 9.22 8.96
N THR A 105 1.92 9.49 8.95
CA THR A 105 1.16 9.80 10.17
C THR A 105 1.18 8.61 11.14
N GLN A 106 1.00 7.39 10.63
CA GLN A 106 1.08 6.17 11.42
C GLN A 106 2.49 5.96 12.00
N PHE A 107 3.54 6.20 11.21
CA PHE A 107 4.93 6.07 11.66
C PHE A 107 5.31 7.13 12.70
N ILE A 108 4.77 8.35 12.62
CA ILE A 108 4.94 9.34 13.68
C ILE A 108 4.34 8.82 15.01
N GLN A 109 3.16 8.22 14.96
CA GLN A 109 2.51 7.67 16.16
C GLN A 109 3.32 6.51 16.75
N GLU A 110 3.88 5.65 15.90
CA GLU A 110 4.62 4.45 16.32
C GLU A 110 6.05 4.75 16.77
N PHE A 111 6.80 5.56 16.02
CA PHE A 111 8.25 5.76 16.22
C PHE A 111 8.61 7.13 16.80
N GLY A 112 7.65 8.06 16.81
CA GLY A 112 7.83 9.43 17.24
C GLY A 112 8.25 10.38 16.10
N PRO A 113 7.86 11.67 16.16
CA PRO A 113 8.04 12.62 15.06
C PRO A 113 9.51 12.89 14.71
N TYR A 114 10.43 12.81 15.68
CA TYR A 114 11.85 13.07 15.46
C TYR A 114 12.56 11.98 14.63
N LYS A 115 11.99 10.76 14.60
CA LYS A 115 12.57 9.62 13.87
C LYS A 115 12.00 9.48 12.45
N CYS A 116 10.98 10.25 12.11
CA CYS A 116 10.24 10.13 10.85
C CYS A 116 10.40 11.39 10.02
N GLY A 117 10.66 11.20 8.73
CA GLY A 117 10.62 12.23 7.71
C GLY A 117 9.72 11.82 6.54
N ILE A 118 9.28 12.80 5.77
CA ILE A 118 8.53 12.58 4.54
C ILE A 118 9.13 13.40 3.40
N ILE A 119 9.35 12.76 2.26
CA ILE A 119 9.81 13.39 1.03
C ILE A 119 8.87 12.99 -0.11
N THR A 120 8.04 13.93 -0.52
CA THR A 120 7.21 13.87 -1.74
C THR A 120 7.60 15.01 -2.67
N GLY A 121 7.09 15.04 -3.90
CA GLY A 121 7.37 16.14 -4.83
C GLY A 121 6.93 17.54 -4.36
N ASP A 122 6.08 17.61 -3.34
CA ASP A 122 5.46 18.84 -2.81
C ASP A 122 5.71 19.04 -1.30
N ARG A 123 6.25 18.04 -0.60
CA ARG A 123 6.43 18.07 0.86
C ARG A 123 7.80 17.49 1.21
N LYS A 124 8.59 18.22 1.99
CA LYS A 124 9.87 17.75 2.51
C LYS A 124 9.97 18.11 3.99
N GLU A 125 9.89 17.12 4.86
CA GLU A 125 9.98 17.26 6.31
C GLU A 125 10.98 16.26 6.88
N ASN A 126 11.83 16.73 7.79
CA ASN A 126 12.83 15.93 8.49
C ASN A 126 13.60 14.93 7.58
N PRO A 127 14.26 15.41 6.50
CA PRO A 127 14.87 14.54 5.49
C PRO A 127 16.07 13.73 5.99
N GLU A 128 16.62 14.11 7.15
CA GLU A 128 17.74 13.42 7.79
C GLU A 128 17.30 12.31 8.76
N ALA A 129 15.99 12.15 8.93
CA ALA A 129 15.40 11.17 9.84
C ALA A 129 15.85 9.74 9.49
N PRO A 130 15.99 8.86 10.50
CA PRO A 130 16.34 7.46 10.25
C PRO A 130 15.22 6.69 9.52
N ILE A 131 13.97 7.15 9.54
CA ILE A 131 12.87 6.63 8.71
C ILE A 131 12.42 7.72 7.75
N ILE A 132 12.55 7.46 6.45
CA ILE A 132 12.02 8.35 5.41
C ILE A 132 10.85 7.68 4.71
N VAL A 133 9.72 8.37 4.64
CA VAL A 133 8.56 7.97 3.83
C VAL A 133 8.55 8.80 2.55
N GLY A 134 8.37 8.17 1.40
CA GLY A 134 8.28 8.89 0.13
C GLY A 134 7.40 8.17 -0.88
N THR A 135 7.28 8.76 -2.07
CA THR A 135 6.75 8.01 -3.21
C THR A 135 7.86 7.22 -3.90
N THR A 136 7.50 6.18 -4.64
CA THR A 136 8.46 5.38 -5.42
C THR A 136 9.27 6.25 -6.39
N GLU A 137 8.65 7.26 -7.01
CA GLU A 137 9.34 8.19 -7.91
C GLU A 137 10.41 9.01 -7.17
N ILE A 138 10.14 9.41 -5.92
CA ILE A 138 11.13 10.15 -5.11
C ILE A 138 12.29 9.26 -4.71
N LEU A 139 12.02 8.00 -4.33
CA LEU A 139 13.08 7.03 -4.06
C LEU A 139 13.97 6.83 -5.30
N ARG A 140 13.35 6.61 -6.46
CA ARG A 140 14.07 6.49 -7.73
C ARG A 140 14.92 7.72 -8.02
N ASN A 141 14.39 8.92 -7.83
CA ASN A 141 15.14 10.15 -8.04
C ASN A 141 16.35 10.23 -7.08
N GLN A 142 16.19 9.84 -5.81
CA GLN A 142 17.32 9.76 -4.88
C GLN A 142 18.37 8.73 -5.32
N LEU A 143 17.95 7.58 -5.85
CA LEU A 143 18.87 6.59 -6.42
C LEU A 143 19.63 7.17 -7.62
N TYR A 144 18.97 7.91 -8.50
CA TYR A 144 19.65 8.63 -9.58
C TYR A 144 20.65 9.64 -9.03
N ASP A 145 20.27 10.48 -8.07
CA ASP A 145 21.13 11.51 -7.51
C ASP A 145 22.42 10.91 -6.92
N VAL A 146 22.31 9.85 -6.11
CA VAL A 146 23.50 9.22 -5.52
C VAL A 146 24.38 8.52 -6.55
N MET A 147 23.80 7.92 -7.60
CA MET A 147 24.58 7.35 -8.71
C MET A 147 25.34 8.44 -9.48
N HIS A 148 24.71 9.57 -9.79
CA HIS A 148 25.36 10.68 -10.48
C HIS A 148 26.49 11.30 -9.64
N GLN A 149 26.33 11.34 -8.32
CA GLN A 149 27.32 11.86 -7.39
C GLN A 149 28.43 10.84 -7.04
N GLY A 150 28.27 9.57 -7.43
CA GLY A 150 29.18 8.49 -7.02
C GLY A 150 29.11 8.17 -5.53
N THR A 151 27.99 8.46 -4.88
CA THR A 151 27.73 8.15 -3.46
C THR A 151 26.77 6.96 -3.34
N SER A 152 26.39 6.60 -2.12
CA SER A 152 25.46 5.49 -1.86
C SER A 152 24.25 5.99 -1.10
N LEU A 153 23.08 5.42 -1.40
CA LEU A 153 21.82 5.78 -0.73
C LEU A 153 21.92 5.55 0.78
N GLU A 154 21.64 6.53 1.62
CA GLU A 154 21.71 6.39 3.09
C GLU A 154 20.51 5.62 3.67
N ALA A 155 20.31 4.38 3.21
CA ALA A 155 19.34 3.42 3.71
C ALA A 155 19.98 2.03 3.78
N ASP A 156 19.50 1.21 4.72
CA ASP A 156 19.87 -0.19 4.90
C ASP A 156 18.70 -1.14 4.60
N LEU A 157 17.48 -0.62 4.68
CA LEU A 157 16.24 -1.29 4.32
C LEU A 157 15.41 -0.36 3.45
N ILE A 158 14.95 -0.86 2.30
CA ILE A 158 13.88 -0.25 1.51
C ILE A 158 12.64 -1.14 1.63
N ILE A 159 11.55 -0.54 2.08
CA ILE A 159 10.23 -1.16 2.07
C ILE A 159 9.47 -0.54 0.91
N MET A 160 9.03 -1.36 -0.04
CA MET A 160 8.21 -0.88 -1.15
C MET A 160 6.81 -1.49 -1.03
N ASP A 161 5.82 -0.63 -0.87
CA ASP A 161 4.43 -1.02 -0.71
C ASP A 161 3.69 -1.07 -2.05
N GLU A 162 2.70 -1.95 -2.15
CA GLU A 162 1.92 -2.21 -3.35
C GLU A 162 2.76 -2.61 -4.58
N ALA A 163 3.66 -3.56 -4.42
CA ALA A 163 4.52 -4.07 -5.50
C ALA A 163 3.76 -4.67 -6.70
N HIS A 164 2.46 -4.91 -6.57
CA HIS A 164 1.59 -5.29 -7.70
C HIS A 164 1.47 -4.18 -8.76
N TYR A 165 1.83 -2.93 -8.43
CA TYR A 165 1.97 -1.83 -9.41
C TYR A 165 3.11 -2.05 -10.42
N MET A 166 3.98 -3.05 -10.22
CA MET A 166 4.98 -3.39 -11.22
C MET A 166 4.36 -3.86 -12.55
N SER A 167 3.15 -4.43 -12.50
CA SER A 167 2.39 -4.80 -13.71
C SER A 167 1.65 -3.63 -14.37
N ASP A 168 1.72 -2.42 -13.79
CA ASP A 168 1.11 -1.22 -14.35
C ASP A 168 1.95 -0.70 -15.54
N PRO A 169 1.39 -0.52 -16.74
CA PRO A 169 2.15 -0.10 -17.92
C PRO A 169 2.81 1.29 -17.80
N GLU A 170 2.26 2.20 -17.01
CA GLU A 170 2.77 3.56 -16.87
C GLU A 170 3.74 3.68 -15.68
N ARG A 171 3.51 2.89 -14.62
CA ARG A 171 4.24 2.98 -13.35
C ARG A 171 5.24 1.87 -13.10
N GLY A 172 5.13 0.75 -13.83
CA GLY A 172 6.01 -0.42 -13.70
C GLY A 172 7.48 -0.08 -13.95
N VAL A 173 7.75 0.82 -14.90
CA VAL A 173 9.12 1.27 -15.23
C VAL A 173 9.81 1.90 -14.01
N VAL A 174 9.09 2.71 -13.23
CA VAL A 174 9.64 3.34 -12.02
C VAL A 174 10.03 2.29 -10.99
N TRP A 175 9.24 1.22 -10.86
CA TRP A 175 9.52 0.10 -9.98
C TRP A 175 10.75 -0.68 -10.42
N GLU A 176 10.80 -1.08 -11.69
CA GLU A 176 11.95 -1.81 -12.25
C GLU A 176 13.25 -1.01 -12.08
N GLU A 177 13.26 0.26 -12.46
CA GLU A 177 14.40 1.16 -12.28
C GLU A 177 14.82 1.22 -10.80
N THR A 178 13.87 1.38 -9.88
CA THR A 178 14.17 1.43 -8.43
C THR A 178 14.82 0.13 -7.94
N LEU A 179 14.31 -1.02 -8.37
CA LEU A 179 14.83 -2.34 -7.96
C LEU A 179 16.22 -2.62 -8.53
N ILE A 180 16.45 -2.24 -9.79
CA ILE A 180 17.74 -2.36 -10.50
C ILE A 180 18.81 -1.47 -9.84
N TYR A 181 18.47 -0.21 -9.57
CA TYR A 181 19.45 0.77 -9.07
C TYR A 181 19.69 0.69 -7.57
N THR A 182 18.84 0.01 -6.82
CA THR A 182 19.06 -0.19 -5.39
C THR A 182 20.34 -1.02 -5.18
N PRO A 183 21.32 -0.56 -4.39
CA PRO A 183 22.53 -1.34 -4.13
C PRO A 183 22.25 -2.69 -3.44
N PRO A 184 22.97 -3.79 -3.75
CA PRO A 184 22.77 -5.10 -3.11
C PRO A 184 22.96 -5.11 -1.58
N ARG A 185 23.70 -4.13 -1.02
CA ARG A 185 23.85 -3.97 0.43
C ARG A 185 22.55 -3.55 1.14
N VAL A 186 21.61 -2.95 0.41
CA VAL A 186 20.33 -2.49 0.94
C VAL A 186 19.32 -3.63 0.80
N ARG A 187 18.70 -4.03 1.90
CA ARG A 187 17.68 -5.09 1.89
C ARG A 187 16.37 -4.58 1.34
N LEU A 188 15.68 -5.43 0.59
CA LEU A 188 14.36 -5.14 0.05
C LEU A 188 13.27 -5.90 0.81
N LEU A 189 12.25 -5.19 1.26
CA LEU A 189 10.98 -5.75 1.71
C LEU A 189 9.88 -5.26 0.76
N LEU A 190 9.45 -6.13 -0.16
CA LEU A 190 8.41 -5.82 -1.13
C LEU A 190 7.07 -6.33 -0.59
N LEU A 191 6.11 -5.43 -0.38
CA LEU A 191 4.78 -5.75 0.08
C LEU A 191 3.82 -5.68 -1.09
N SER A 192 3.12 -6.76 -1.37
CA SER A 192 2.22 -6.87 -2.52
C SER A 192 0.87 -7.43 -2.13
N ALA A 193 -0.15 -7.06 -2.92
CA ALA A 193 -1.35 -7.87 -3.03
C ALA A 193 -1.00 -9.26 -3.61
N THR A 194 -1.98 -10.14 -3.71
CA THR A 194 -1.77 -11.45 -4.35
C THR A 194 -1.42 -11.27 -5.82
N ILE A 195 -0.24 -11.76 -6.23
CA ILE A 195 0.25 -11.76 -7.62
C ILE A 195 0.58 -13.19 -8.04
N SER A 196 0.32 -13.54 -9.30
CA SER A 196 0.51 -14.90 -9.82
C SER A 196 1.96 -15.22 -10.20
N ASN A 197 2.75 -14.22 -10.56
CA ASN A 197 4.11 -14.35 -11.07
C ASN A 197 5.20 -14.03 -10.02
N ALA A 198 4.92 -14.25 -8.73
CA ALA A 198 5.87 -13.94 -7.65
C ALA A 198 7.22 -14.66 -7.79
N GLU A 199 7.22 -15.90 -8.30
CA GLU A 199 8.45 -16.68 -8.54
C GLU A 199 9.32 -16.03 -9.61
N GLU A 200 8.73 -15.66 -10.75
CA GLU A 200 9.46 -14.99 -11.85
C GLU A 200 10.09 -13.68 -11.39
N ILE A 201 9.38 -12.92 -10.56
CA ILE A 201 9.87 -11.66 -10.00
C ILE A 201 11.06 -11.90 -9.06
N ALA A 202 10.97 -12.92 -8.20
CA ALA A 202 12.03 -13.26 -7.28
C ALA A 202 13.29 -13.77 -8.00
N ASP A 203 13.11 -14.60 -9.04
CA ASP A 203 14.20 -15.11 -9.86
C ASP A 203 14.89 -13.98 -10.65
N TRP A 204 14.10 -13.10 -11.27
CA TRP A 204 14.63 -11.92 -11.96
C TRP A 204 15.40 -11.02 -10.99
N LEU A 205 14.85 -10.71 -9.81
CA LEU A 205 15.53 -9.91 -8.79
C LEU A 205 16.84 -10.55 -8.31
N LYS A 206 16.85 -11.87 -8.14
CA LYS A 206 18.04 -12.62 -7.78
C LYS A 206 19.13 -12.52 -8.86
N GLU A 207 18.75 -12.58 -10.13
CA GLU A 207 19.68 -12.43 -11.25
C GLU A 207 20.27 -11.01 -11.30
N ILE A 208 19.45 -9.97 -11.17
CA ILE A 208 19.92 -8.58 -11.31
C ILE A 208 20.69 -8.07 -10.09
N ARG A 209 20.32 -8.50 -8.87
CA ARG A 209 20.93 -8.02 -7.61
C ARG A 209 22.00 -8.95 -7.04
N GLY A 210 22.01 -10.22 -7.45
CA GLY A 210 22.87 -11.25 -6.86
C GLY A 210 22.49 -11.62 -5.43
N THR A 211 21.33 -11.18 -4.93
CA THR A 211 20.81 -11.47 -3.59
C THR A 211 19.68 -12.51 -3.67
N GLU A 212 19.68 -13.46 -2.75
CA GLU A 212 18.55 -14.40 -2.64
C GLU A 212 17.28 -13.67 -2.18
N VAL A 213 16.17 -13.92 -2.87
CA VAL A 213 14.84 -13.39 -2.55
C VAL A 213 13.98 -14.52 -1.97
N LYS A 214 13.38 -14.32 -0.80
CA LYS A 214 12.42 -15.25 -0.19
C LYS A 214 11.01 -14.76 -0.41
N ILE A 215 10.15 -15.64 -0.92
CA ILE A 215 8.75 -15.33 -1.15
C ILE A 215 7.92 -15.83 0.04
N VAL A 216 7.07 -14.96 0.56
CA VAL A 216 6.13 -15.26 1.64
C VAL A 216 4.72 -15.04 1.11
N LYS A 217 3.93 -16.10 1.00
CA LYS A 217 2.57 -16.07 0.46
C LYS A 217 1.54 -16.29 1.57
N SER A 218 0.44 -15.55 1.51
CA SER A 218 -0.77 -15.82 2.28
C SER A 218 -1.97 -15.62 1.37
N GLU A 219 -2.82 -16.63 1.23
CA GLU A 219 -4.03 -16.56 0.39
C GLU A 219 -5.30 -16.27 1.20
N LYS A 220 -5.25 -16.53 2.51
CA LYS A 220 -6.41 -16.40 3.39
C LYS A 220 -6.66 -14.92 3.71
N ARG A 221 -7.84 -14.42 3.35
CA ARG A 221 -8.31 -13.10 3.81
C ARG A 221 -8.70 -13.20 5.29
N PRO A 222 -8.13 -12.38 6.19
CA PRO A 222 -8.53 -12.40 7.60
C PRO A 222 -10.00 -12.02 7.80
N VAL A 223 -10.47 -11.04 7.00
CA VAL A 223 -11.86 -10.62 6.96
C VAL A 223 -12.50 -11.14 5.67
N PRO A 224 -13.48 -12.06 5.73
CA PRO A 224 -14.17 -12.54 4.54
C PRO A 224 -15.00 -11.42 3.92
N LEU A 225 -14.98 -11.31 2.59
CA LEU A 225 -15.85 -10.39 1.86
C LEU A 225 -17.06 -11.15 1.32
N ARG A 226 -18.24 -10.52 1.41
CA ARG A 226 -19.48 -11.00 0.81
C ARG A 226 -19.95 -9.96 -0.20
N LEU A 227 -20.28 -10.41 -1.42
CA LEU A 227 -20.83 -9.55 -2.46
C LEU A 227 -22.36 -9.57 -2.33
N ILE A 228 -22.96 -8.40 -2.11
CA ILE A 228 -24.42 -8.21 -2.11
C ILE A 228 -24.75 -7.28 -3.27
N SER A 229 -25.82 -7.56 -4.01
CA SER A 229 -26.23 -6.80 -5.18
C SER A 229 -27.61 -6.21 -4.97
N ILE A 230 -27.74 -4.89 -5.11
CA ILE A 230 -29.05 -4.23 -5.06
C ILE A 230 -29.68 -4.32 -6.45
N LEU A 231 -30.81 -4.99 -6.55
CA LEU A 231 -31.59 -5.08 -7.78
C LEU A 231 -32.32 -3.74 -8.07
N PRO A 232 -32.69 -3.46 -9.34
CA PRO A 232 -33.33 -2.19 -9.72
C PRO A 232 -34.67 -1.89 -9.02
N ASP A 233 -35.31 -2.91 -8.45
CA ASP A 233 -36.52 -2.82 -7.63
C ASP A 233 -36.24 -2.49 -6.15
N GLY A 234 -34.96 -2.41 -5.77
CA GLY A 234 -34.51 -2.05 -4.43
C GLY A 234 -34.30 -3.24 -3.50
N SER A 235 -34.47 -4.49 -3.96
CA SER A 235 -34.16 -5.65 -3.13
C SER A 235 -32.64 -5.90 -3.05
N LEU A 236 -32.18 -6.34 -1.88
CA LEU A 236 -30.81 -6.82 -1.63
C LEU A 236 -30.73 -8.33 -1.85
#